data_AF-A0A934YSR3-F1
#
_entry.id   AF-A0A934YSR3-F1
#
_cell.length_a   1.000
_cell.length_b   1.000
_cell.length_c   1.000
_cell.angle_alpha   90.00
_cell.angle_beta   90.00
_cell.angle_gamma   90.00
#
_symmetry.space_group_name_H-M   'P 1'
#
loop_
_entity.id
_entity.type
_entity.pdbx_description
1 polymer ?
#
loop_
_entity_poly.entity_id
_entity_poly.type
_entity_poly.pdbx_seq_one_letter_code
_entity_poly.pdbx_strand_id
1 'polypeptide(L)'
;MTLEVKDLHSTDTTLTRYNAPLIVSALGSEISISDILIAERFEKATEGTPSKFGYTVVPLLTDYFPEEISNLSFYAEVYGTDVMLGKDSLYLLTYQVETFETRKAYGQLKITNRVQAKSVEPVFAEFDISTLPSGNYLAAVEVFNRAGVLLARREQFFQRNNKITLQYDLQALDELNIGNTFVGSYTDTDSLAEHIASFRPIADALERKIIDDRWKDRDLDLMQRFFYTFWTNRSNDPEGAWRAYRAEVIKVNKIYGCRNMRGYQTDRGYVYLKYGPPNTQMDRMQELDAYPYTIWHYYRAGRYSNKRFIFYQPDLVTNCMVLLHSEVPGELKNPRWNQILHERNVAHPNVDPAQVGTQSGGRADEFFDMPR
;
A
#
# COMPACT_ATOMS: atom_id res chain seq x y z
N MET A 1 -33.41 -20.22 2.83
CA MET A 1 -32.48 -21.29 2.41
C MET A 1 -32.76 -22.50 3.27
N THR A 2 -32.76 -23.70 2.67
CA THR A 2 -32.97 -24.97 3.39
C THR A 2 -31.71 -25.81 3.26
N LEU A 3 -31.15 -26.22 4.39
CA LEU A 3 -30.01 -27.13 4.47
C LEU A 3 -30.51 -28.48 4.95
N GLU A 4 -30.30 -29.53 4.16
CA GLU A 4 -30.62 -30.91 4.55
C GLU A 4 -29.32 -31.66 4.87
N VAL A 5 -29.25 -32.24 6.07
CA VAL A 5 -28.11 -33.05 6.50
C VAL A 5 -28.58 -34.48 6.75
N LYS A 6 -27.85 -35.42 6.15
CA LYS A 6 -28.03 -36.87 6.33
C LYS A 6 -26.71 -37.48 6.78
N ASP A 7 -26.73 -38.23 7.87
CA ASP A 7 -25.59 -39.05 8.24
C ASP A 7 -25.55 -40.30 7.34
N LEU A 8 -24.44 -40.50 6.63
CA LEU A 8 -24.25 -41.64 5.73
C LEU A 8 -23.79 -42.91 6.45
N HIS A 9 -23.39 -42.83 7.72
CA HIS A 9 -22.87 -43.94 8.51
C HIS A 9 -23.83 -44.42 9.60
N SER A 10 -24.95 -43.70 9.80
CA SER A 10 -26.02 -44.12 10.71
C SER A 10 -27.05 -44.99 9.98
N THR A 11 -27.60 -45.98 10.68
CA THR A 11 -28.79 -46.72 10.22
C THR A 11 -30.07 -45.89 10.36
N ASP A 12 -29.99 -44.77 11.06
CA ASP A 12 -31.05 -43.78 11.16
C ASP A 12 -31.21 -43.02 9.83
N THR A 13 -32.40 -43.11 9.24
CA THR A 13 -32.72 -42.47 7.94
C THR A 13 -33.32 -41.07 8.10
N THR A 14 -33.40 -40.56 9.33
CA THR A 14 -33.95 -39.23 9.61
C THR A 14 -33.12 -38.13 8.94
N LEU A 15 -33.82 -37.29 8.17
CA LEU A 15 -33.24 -36.10 7.54
C LEU A 15 -33.35 -34.94 8.52
N THR A 16 -32.22 -34.39 8.95
CA THR A 16 -32.24 -33.15 9.74
C THR A 16 -32.34 -31.98 8.77
N ARG A 17 -33.47 -31.26 8.84
CA ARG A 17 -33.74 -30.09 8.01
C ARG A 17 -33.58 -28.83 8.82
N TYR A 18 -32.64 -27.98 8.42
CA TYR A 18 -32.50 -26.65 8.97
C TYR A 18 -33.04 -25.63 7.96
N ASN A 19 -34.05 -24.87 8.39
CA ASN A 19 -34.61 -23.77 7.62
C ASN A 19 -34.16 -22.46 8.23
N ALA A 20 -33.46 -21.65 7.43
CA ALA A 20 -33.12 -20.29 7.79
C ALA A 20 -33.71 -19.30 6.76
N PRO A 21 -34.32 -18.19 7.23
CA PRO A 21 -34.68 -17.11 6.32
C PRO A 21 -33.40 -16.51 5.74
N LEU A 22 -33.30 -16.46 4.40
CA LEU A 22 -32.28 -15.67 3.72
C LEU A 22 -32.90 -14.30 3.49
N ILE A 23 -32.52 -13.32 4.32
CA ILE A 23 -32.99 -11.94 4.16
C ILE A 23 -32.09 -11.27 3.12
N VAL A 24 -32.61 -11.08 1.92
CA VAL A 24 -31.97 -10.26 0.89
C VAL A 24 -32.59 -8.86 0.99
N SER A 25 -31.84 -7.91 1.54
CA SER A 25 -32.27 -6.52 1.62
C SER A 25 -32.44 -5.93 0.22
N ALA A 26 -33.47 -5.12 0.03
CA ALA A 26 -33.58 -4.34 -1.21
C ALA A 26 -32.39 -3.38 -1.35
N LEU A 27 -31.93 -3.19 -2.59
CA LEU A 27 -30.97 -2.14 -2.90
C LEU A 27 -31.59 -0.79 -2.51
N GLY A 28 -30.83 0.03 -1.77
CA GLY A 28 -31.28 1.36 -1.35
C GLY A 28 -31.51 2.30 -2.53
N SER A 29 -31.98 3.52 -2.23
CA SER A 29 -32.17 4.57 -3.24
C SER A 29 -30.86 5.22 -3.73
N GLU A 30 -29.73 4.84 -3.14
CA GLU A 30 -28.40 5.33 -3.50
C GLU A 30 -27.76 4.48 -4.59
N ILE A 31 -26.84 5.08 -5.36
CA ILE A 31 -26.02 4.32 -6.31
C ILE A 31 -25.13 3.39 -5.51
N SER A 32 -25.15 2.11 -5.86
CA SER A 32 -24.30 1.10 -5.23
C SER A 32 -23.56 0.30 -6.30
N ILE A 33 -22.40 -0.22 -5.92
CA ILE A 33 -21.57 -1.07 -6.78
C ILE A 33 -21.41 -2.40 -6.04
N SER A 34 -21.61 -3.51 -6.76
CA SER A 34 -21.35 -4.84 -6.23
C SER A 34 -19.89 -4.97 -5.78
N ASP A 35 -19.57 -6.05 -5.06
CA ASP A 35 -18.18 -6.46 -4.97
C ASP A 35 -17.58 -6.69 -6.37
N ILE A 36 -16.31 -6.31 -6.49
CA ILE A 36 -15.54 -6.53 -7.72
C ILE A 36 -15.10 -7.98 -7.72
N LEU A 37 -15.64 -8.76 -8.66
CA LEU A 37 -15.28 -10.14 -8.85
C LEU A 37 -14.13 -10.22 -9.84
N ILE A 38 -12.93 -10.54 -9.36
CA ILE A 38 -11.80 -10.85 -10.23
C ILE A 38 -12.16 -12.09 -11.07
N ALA A 39 -11.95 -11.98 -12.37
CA ALA A 39 -12.32 -12.99 -13.35
C ALA A 39 -11.07 -13.54 -14.03
N GLU A 40 -11.05 -14.84 -14.26
CA GLU A 40 -10.04 -15.49 -15.11
C GLU A 40 -10.37 -15.23 -16.59
N ARG A 41 -11.66 -15.29 -16.94
CA ARG A 41 -12.18 -15.03 -18.28
C ARG A 41 -13.69 -14.80 -18.27
N PHE A 42 -14.18 -14.18 -19.34
CA PHE A 42 -15.61 -14.04 -19.63
C PHE A 42 -15.99 -14.96 -20.78
N GLU A 43 -16.95 -15.85 -20.55
CA GLU A 43 -17.46 -16.76 -21.58
C GLU A 43 -18.89 -16.36 -21.95
N LYS A 44 -19.25 -16.43 -23.23
CA LYS A 44 -20.66 -16.24 -23.62
C LYS A 44 -21.48 -17.37 -23.00
N ALA A 45 -22.58 -16.99 -22.36
CA ALA A 45 -23.46 -17.96 -21.70
C ALA A 45 -24.09 -18.91 -22.72
N THR A 46 -24.12 -20.19 -22.38
CA THR A 46 -24.88 -21.21 -23.10
C THR A 46 -26.25 -21.37 -22.47
N GLU A 47 -27.20 -21.88 -23.25
CA GLU A 47 -28.57 -22.07 -22.78
C GLU A 47 -28.58 -23.02 -21.57
N GLY A 48 -29.25 -22.61 -20.48
CA GLY A 48 -29.36 -23.40 -19.25
C GLY A 48 -28.24 -23.23 -18.22
N THR A 49 -27.19 -22.43 -18.48
CA THR A 49 -26.23 -22.03 -17.44
C THR A 49 -26.62 -20.70 -16.76
N PRO A 50 -26.46 -20.58 -15.43
CA PRO A 50 -26.60 -19.30 -14.75
C PRO A 50 -25.61 -18.29 -15.34
N SER A 51 -26.12 -17.16 -15.85
CA SER A 51 -25.32 -16.14 -16.50
C SER A 51 -25.60 -14.75 -15.95
N LYS A 52 -24.59 -13.89 -16.02
CA LYS A 52 -24.65 -12.48 -15.70
C LYS A 52 -24.60 -11.69 -16.99
N PHE A 53 -25.72 -11.09 -17.39
CA PHE A 53 -25.84 -10.27 -18.60
C PHE A 53 -25.38 -10.98 -19.88
N GLY A 54 -25.69 -12.27 -20.02
CA GLY A 54 -25.33 -13.07 -21.20
C GLY A 54 -23.90 -13.62 -21.16
N TYR A 55 -23.18 -13.46 -20.05
CA TYR A 55 -21.85 -14.02 -19.85
C TYR A 55 -21.78 -14.89 -18.59
N THR A 56 -21.00 -15.95 -18.67
CA THR A 56 -20.50 -16.69 -17.51
C THR A 56 -19.19 -16.06 -17.09
N VAL A 57 -19.14 -15.52 -15.88
CA VAL A 57 -17.92 -14.96 -15.29
C VAL A 57 -17.22 -16.08 -14.54
N VAL A 58 -16.08 -16.55 -15.06
CA VAL A 58 -15.26 -17.56 -14.38
C VAL A 58 -14.40 -16.85 -13.33
N PRO A 59 -14.63 -17.06 -12.03
CA PRO A 59 -13.95 -16.32 -11.00
C PRO A 59 -12.50 -16.76 -10.86
N LEU A 60 -11.59 -15.80 -10.72
CA LEU A 60 -10.21 -16.07 -10.31
C LEU A 60 -10.11 -15.87 -8.79
N LEU A 61 -10.01 -16.98 -8.06
CA LEU A 61 -10.02 -16.99 -6.58
C LEU A 61 -8.64 -16.70 -5.97
N THR A 62 -7.89 -15.78 -6.58
CA THR A 62 -6.62 -15.29 -6.06
C THR A 62 -6.55 -13.77 -6.22
N ASP A 63 -6.03 -13.11 -5.20
CA ASP A 63 -5.65 -11.71 -5.24
C ASP A 63 -4.15 -11.56 -5.59
N TYR A 64 -3.45 -12.66 -5.83
CA TYR A 64 -2.03 -12.69 -6.21
C TYR A 64 -1.86 -13.01 -7.70
N PHE A 65 -1.16 -12.12 -8.40
CA PHE A 65 -0.91 -12.15 -9.83
C PHE A 65 0.58 -12.32 -10.11
N PRO A 66 1.07 -13.56 -10.31
CA PRO A 66 2.45 -13.81 -10.70
C PRO A 66 2.68 -13.47 -12.18
N GLU A 67 3.94 -13.35 -12.59
CA GLU A 67 4.37 -12.93 -13.94
C GLU A 67 3.59 -13.60 -15.08
N GLU A 68 3.24 -14.88 -14.94
CA GLU A 68 2.53 -15.68 -15.94
C GLU A 68 1.08 -15.21 -16.19
N ILE A 69 0.46 -14.51 -15.22
CA ILE A 69 -0.86 -13.90 -15.38
C ILE A 69 -0.67 -12.46 -15.84
N SER A 70 -0.85 -12.21 -17.13
CA SER A 70 -0.62 -10.91 -17.77
C SER A 70 -1.87 -10.07 -17.94
N ASN A 71 -3.06 -10.59 -17.64
CA ASN A 71 -4.32 -9.85 -17.76
C ASN A 71 -5.04 -9.81 -16.41
N LEU A 72 -5.48 -8.61 -16.01
CA LEU A 72 -6.41 -8.42 -14.92
C LEU A 72 -7.80 -8.21 -15.50
N SER A 73 -8.64 -9.24 -15.40
CA SER A 73 -10.05 -9.13 -15.75
C SER A 73 -10.90 -9.07 -14.48
N PHE A 74 -11.95 -8.24 -14.48
CA PHE A 74 -12.91 -8.25 -13.39
C PHE A 74 -14.32 -7.83 -13.82
N TYR A 75 -15.28 -8.27 -13.03
CA TYR A 75 -16.70 -8.00 -13.19
C TYR A 75 -17.26 -7.25 -11.99
N ALA A 76 -18.08 -6.23 -12.23
CA ALA A 76 -18.88 -5.57 -11.20
C ALA A 76 -20.23 -5.11 -11.78
N GLU A 77 -21.19 -4.81 -10.91
CA GLU A 77 -22.50 -4.29 -11.29
C GLU A 77 -22.72 -2.95 -10.60
N VAL A 78 -23.10 -1.94 -11.38
CA VAL A 78 -23.51 -0.64 -10.86
C VAL A 78 -25.04 -0.59 -10.83
N TYR A 79 -25.60 -0.31 -9.67
CA TYR A 79 -27.04 -0.33 -9.42
C TYR A 79 -27.60 1.07 -9.15
N GLY A 80 -28.85 1.30 -9.53
CA GLY A 80 -29.65 2.45 -9.08
C GLY A 80 -29.30 3.78 -9.73
N THR A 81 -28.56 3.77 -10.85
CA THR A 81 -28.16 5.01 -11.53
C THR A 81 -29.36 5.74 -12.15
N ASP A 82 -30.35 5.03 -12.67
CA ASP A 82 -31.59 5.59 -13.22
C ASP A 82 -32.49 6.22 -12.15
N VAL A 83 -32.55 5.62 -10.96
CA VAL A 83 -33.31 6.13 -9.81
C VAL A 83 -32.72 7.44 -9.32
N MET A 84 -31.40 7.50 -9.17
CA MET A 84 -30.71 8.67 -8.58
C MET A 84 -30.51 9.80 -9.60
N LEU A 85 -30.16 9.48 -10.86
CA LEU A 85 -29.80 10.47 -11.88
C LEU A 85 -30.90 10.77 -12.89
N GLY A 86 -31.91 9.90 -13.00
CA GLY A 86 -32.95 9.94 -14.03
C GLY A 86 -32.59 9.12 -15.28
N LYS A 87 -33.58 8.45 -15.88
CA LYS A 87 -33.44 7.45 -16.97
C LYS A 87 -32.73 7.92 -18.25
N ASP A 88 -32.70 9.23 -18.51
CA ASP A 88 -32.04 9.81 -19.68
C ASP A 88 -30.77 10.60 -19.33
N SER A 89 -30.36 10.53 -18.06
CA SER A 89 -29.13 11.16 -17.62
C SER A 89 -27.92 10.36 -18.07
N LEU A 90 -26.81 11.09 -18.23
CA LEU A 90 -25.51 10.52 -18.55
C LEU A 90 -24.62 10.73 -17.33
N TYR A 91 -23.78 9.76 -17.04
CA TYR A 91 -22.79 9.82 -15.98
C TYR A 91 -21.44 9.29 -16.49
N LEU A 92 -20.40 9.49 -15.70
CA LEU A 92 -19.08 8.94 -15.98
C LEU A 92 -18.85 7.70 -15.15
N LEU A 93 -18.58 6.59 -15.81
CA LEU A 93 -18.14 5.35 -15.20
C LEU A 93 -16.65 5.21 -15.46
N THR A 94 -15.85 5.23 -14.41
CA THR A 94 -14.40 5.08 -14.47
C THR A 94 -14.01 3.77 -13.80
N TYR A 95 -13.12 3.03 -14.43
CA TYR A 95 -12.47 1.89 -13.79
C TYR A 95 -10.98 1.90 -14.10
N GLN A 96 -10.17 1.62 -13.08
CA GLN A 96 -8.73 1.86 -13.14
C GLN A 96 -7.95 0.95 -12.20
N VAL A 97 -6.68 0.73 -12.51
CA VAL A 97 -5.70 0.11 -11.61
C VAL A 97 -4.93 1.23 -10.92
N GLU A 98 -4.93 1.23 -9.59
CA GLU A 98 -4.24 2.22 -8.77
C GLU A 98 -3.12 1.59 -7.97
N THR A 99 -2.05 2.33 -7.74
CA THR A 99 -1.06 1.94 -6.73
C THR A 99 -1.69 1.99 -5.34
N PHE A 100 -1.46 0.95 -4.54
CA PHE A 100 -2.11 0.80 -3.24
C PHE A 100 -1.74 1.90 -2.24
N GLU A 101 -0.51 2.42 -2.32
CA GLU A 101 -0.02 3.42 -1.35
C GLU A 101 -0.43 4.85 -1.70
N THR A 102 -0.45 5.20 -2.98
CA THR A 102 -0.75 6.58 -3.40
C THR A 102 -2.16 6.76 -3.94
N ARG A 103 -2.89 5.67 -4.22
CA ARG A 103 -4.20 5.68 -4.91
C ARG A 103 -4.20 6.44 -6.24
N LYS A 104 -3.03 6.60 -6.85
CA LYS A 104 -2.91 7.14 -8.21
C LYS A 104 -3.07 6.01 -9.21
N ALA A 105 -3.85 6.28 -10.25
CA ALA A 105 -3.97 5.39 -11.40
C ALA A 105 -2.59 5.13 -12.00
N TYR A 106 -2.29 3.88 -12.34
CA TYR A 106 -1.01 3.47 -12.87
C TYR A 106 -1.00 3.57 -14.39
N GLY A 107 -0.22 4.50 -14.93
CA GLY A 107 -0.03 4.68 -16.38
C GLY A 107 -1.35 4.81 -17.14
N GLN A 108 -1.53 3.98 -18.17
CA GLN A 108 -2.72 3.94 -19.03
C GLN A 108 -3.78 2.95 -18.56
N LEU A 109 -3.65 2.35 -17.37
CA LEU A 109 -4.61 1.39 -16.82
C LEU A 109 -5.82 2.10 -16.20
N LYS A 110 -6.46 2.95 -17.00
CA LYS A 110 -7.65 3.73 -16.62
C LYS A 110 -8.55 3.88 -17.83
N ILE A 111 -9.80 3.46 -17.67
CA ILE A 111 -10.85 3.60 -18.68
C ILE A 111 -11.94 4.47 -18.08
N THR A 112 -12.50 5.37 -18.89
CA THR A 112 -13.62 6.24 -18.49
C THR A 112 -14.63 6.29 -19.61
N ASN A 113 -15.84 5.84 -19.30
CA ASN A 113 -16.95 5.76 -20.25
C ASN A 113 -18.04 6.76 -19.85
N ARG A 114 -18.65 7.41 -20.85
CA ARG A 114 -19.92 8.11 -20.68
C ARG A 114 -21.05 7.11 -20.87
N VAL A 115 -21.79 6.84 -19.80
CA VAL A 115 -22.83 5.81 -19.77
C VAL A 115 -24.19 6.44 -19.50
N GLN A 116 -25.24 5.89 -20.13
CA GLN A 116 -26.62 6.28 -19.85
C GLN A 116 -27.12 5.57 -18.59
N ALA A 117 -27.80 6.31 -17.73
CA ALA A 117 -28.33 5.79 -16.48
C ALA A 117 -29.35 4.66 -16.72
N LYS A 118 -29.15 3.53 -16.02
CA LYS A 118 -29.99 2.32 -16.05
C LYS A 118 -30.12 1.73 -14.65
N SER A 119 -31.07 0.80 -14.50
CA SER A 119 -31.27 0.07 -13.24
C SER A 119 -30.03 -0.74 -12.83
N VAL A 120 -29.41 -1.41 -13.80
CA VAL A 120 -28.14 -2.11 -13.62
C VAL A 120 -27.25 -1.89 -14.84
N GLU A 121 -26.00 -1.51 -14.61
CA GLU A 121 -24.96 -1.44 -15.64
C GLU A 121 -23.84 -2.43 -15.30
N PRO A 122 -23.60 -3.46 -16.13
CA PRO A 122 -22.50 -4.39 -15.91
C PRO A 122 -21.17 -3.79 -16.35
N VAL A 123 -20.14 -4.01 -15.54
CA VAL A 123 -18.77 -3.58 -15.79
C VAL A 123 -17.94 -4.81 -16.09
N PHE A 124 -17.52 -4.96 -17.34
CA PHE A 124 -16.53 -5.93 -17.75
C PHE A 124 -15.24 -5.17 -18.06
N ALA A 125 -14.24 -5.33 -17.22
CA ALA A 125 -12.94 -4.68 -17.38
C ALA A 125 -11.87 -5.73 -17.66
N GLU A 126 -10.97 -5.40 -18.58
CA GLU A 126 -9.75 -6.15 -18.87
C GLU A 126 -8.59 -5.17 -18.99
N PHE A 127 -7.51 -5.45 -18.27
CA PHE A 127 -6.31 -4.63 -18.22
C PHE A 127 -5.08 -5.49 -18.47
N ASP A 128 -4.30 -5.16 -19.49
CA ASP A 128 -2.98 -5.74 -19.67
C ASP A 128 -2.04 -5.28 -18.53
N ILE A 129 -1.67 -6.22 -17.67
CA ILE A 129 -0.77 -6.03 -16.53
C ILE A 129 0.60 -6.69 -16.76
N SER A 130 0.92 -7.08 -18.01
CA SER A 130 2.22 -7.64 -18.39
C SER A 130 3.38 -6.72 -18.01
N THR A 131 3.18 -5.41 -18.15
CA THR A 131 4.15 -4.36 -17.81
C THR A 131 3.88 -3.68 -16.47
N LEU A 132 2.93 -4.19 -15.67
CA LEU A 132 2.67 -3.71 -14.32
C LEU A 132 3.73 -4.25 -13.33
N PRO A 133 4.52 -3.40 -12.66
CA PRO A 133 5.61 -3.82 -11.78
C PRO A 133 5.14 -4.60 -10.56
N SER A 134 6.06 -5.34 -9.94
CA SER A 134 5.81 -5.93 -8.63
C SER A 134 5.36 -4.88 -7.63
N GLY A 135 4.26 -5.15 -6.93
CA GLY A 135 3.69 -4.19 -6.00
C GLY A 135 2.28 -4.55 -5.57
N ASN A 136 1.73 -3.67 -4.75
CA ASN A 136 0.38 -3.75 -4.23
C ASN A 136 -0.50 -2.76 -5.00
N TYR A 137 -1.66 -3.21 -5.47
CA TYR A 137 -2.55 -2.42 -6.32
C TYR A 137 -4.03 -2.55 -5.90
N LEU A 138 -4.85 -1.64 -6.42
CA LEU A 138 -6.29 -1.65 -6.28
C LEU A 138 -6.93 -1.63 -7.68
N ALA A 139 -7.85 -2.55 -7.94
CA ALA A 139 -8.82 -2.40 -9.04
C ALA A 139 -9.98 -1.57 -8.51
N ALA A 140 -10.18 -0.36 -9.03
CA ALA A 140 -11.22 0.56 -8.57
C ALA A 140 -12.28 0.78 -9.66
N VAL A 141 -13.55 0.84 -9.25
CA VAL A 141 -14.70 1.25 -10.07
C VAL A 141 -15.34 2.45 -9.40
N GLU A 142 -15.50 3.54 -10.15
CA GLU A 142 -15.99 4.83 -9.69
C GLU A 142 -17.10 5.35 -10.59
N VAL A 143 -18.12 5.94 -9.97
CA VAL A 143 -19.26 6.56 -10.64
C VAL A 143 -19.27 8.04 -10.31
N PHE A 144 -19.19 8.90 -11.31
CA PHE A 144 -19.26 10.34 -11.17
C PHE A 144 -20.48 10.92 -11.89
N ASN A 145 -21.07 11.96 -11.31
CA ASN A 145 -22.11 12.72 -12.00
C ASN A 145 -21.54 13.66 -13.08
N ARG A 146 -22.41 14.35 -13.82
CA ARG A 146 -22.01 15.33 -14.85
C ARG A 146 -21.18 16.51 -14.33
N ALA A 147 -21.31 16.84 -13.05
CA ALA A 147 -20.55 17.89 -12.39
C ALA A 147 -19.16 17.40 -11.90
N GLY A 148 -18.80 16.13 -12.14
CA GLY A 148 -17.53 15.55 -11.70
C GLY A 148 -17.50 15.14 -10.22
N VAL A 149 -18.66 15.11 -9.55
CA VAL A 149 -18.76 14.66 -8.16
C VAL A 149 -18.82 13.13 -8.12
N LEU A 150 -17.97 12.52 -7.30
CA LEU A 150 -17.97 11.08 -7.04
C LEU A 150 -19.23 10.69 -6.26
N LEU A 151 -20.02 9.77 -6.80
CA LEU A 151 -21.26 9.28 -6.21
C LEU A 151 -21.10 7.91 -5.55
N ALA A 152 -20.29 7.03 -6.16
CA ALA A 152 -20.02 5.70 -5.61
C ALA A 152 -18.63 5.22 -6.04
N ARG A 153 -17.99 4.44 -5.17
CA ARG A 153 -16.70 3.80 -5.42
C ARG A 153 -16.66 2.42 -4.80
N ARG A 154 -16.13 1.44 -5.53
CA ARG A 154 -15.74 0.12 -5.02
C ARG A 154 -14.29 -0.15 -5.42
N GLU A 155 -13.57 -0.87 -4.58
CA GLU A 155 -12.20 -1.26 -4.87
C GLU A 155 -11.91 -2.67 -4.40
N GLN A 156 -11.03 -3.37 -5.11
CA GLN A 156 -10.55 -4.70 -4.77
C GLN A 156 -9.02 -4.69 -4.79
N PHE A 157 -8.43 -5.19 -3.71
CA PHE A 157 -6.99 -5.35 -3.60
C PHE A 157 -6.49 -6.51 -4.45
N PHE A 158 -5.31 -6.32 -5.04
CA PHE A 158 -4.51 -7.41 -5.58
C PHE A 158 -3.00 -7.10 -5.49
N GLN A 159 -2.19 -8.15 -5.41
CA GLN A 159 -0.75 -8.09 -5.41
C GLN A 159 -0.23 -8.57 -6.77
N ARG A 160 0.66 -7.78 -7.37
CA ARG A 160 1.42 -8.17 -8.56
C ARG A 160 2.80 -8.65 -8.10
N ASN A 161 3.18 -9.85 -8.50
CA ASN A 161 4.58 -10.29 -8.48
C ASN A 161 5.02 -10.50 -9.91
N ASN A 162 5.53 -9.44 -10.49
CA ASN A 162 6.08 -9.47 -11.81
C ASN A 162 7.56 -9.19 -11.67
N LYS A 163 8.40 -10.12 -12.13
CA LYS A 163 9.81 -9.83 -12.35
C LYS A 163 9.90 -8.95 -13.59
N ILE A 164 9.26 -7.80 -13.53
CA ILE A 164 9.66 -6.68 -14.34
C ILE A 164 11.07 -6.41 -13.87
N THR A 165 12.00 -6.99 -14.62
CA THR A 165 13.15 -6.22 -15.07
C THR A 165 12.48 -4.97 -15.57
N LEU A 166 12.40 -3.91 -14.74
CA LEU A 166 12.20 -2.60 -15.33
C LEU A 166 13.50 -2.49 -16.09
N GLN A 167 13.45 -2.93 -17.34
CA GLN A 167 13.96 -2.12 -18.40
C GLN A 167 13.25 -0.79 -18.12
N TYR A 168 13.85 0.03 -17.25
CA TYR A 168 14.23 1.35 -17.69
C TYR A 168 14.47 1.19 -19.16
N ASP A 169 13.54 1.68 -19.95
CA ASP A 169 13.68 1.59 -21.38
C ASP A 169 15.00 2.30 -21.66
N LEU A 170 16.09 1.52 -21.72
CA LEU A 170 17.43 2.06 -21.77
C LEU A 170 17.57 2.80 -23.09
N GLN A 171 16.76 2.46 -24.09
CA GLN A 171 16.65 3.15 -25.37
C GLN A 171 15.94 4.51 -25.21
N ALA A 172 14.77 4.57 -24.57
CA ALA A 172 14.10 5.85 -24.29
C ALA A 172 14.88 6.73 -23.29
N LEU A 173 15.63 6.10 -22.38
CA LEU A 173 16.58 6.79 -21.52
C LEU A 173 17.76 7.29 -22.34
N ASP A 174 18.36 6.53 -23.24
CA ASP A 174 19.48 6.97 -24.08
C ASP A 174 19.12 8.19 -24.94
N GLU A 175 17.86 8.31 -25.38
CA GLU A 175 17.33 9.47 -26.10
C GLU A 175 17.12 10.73 -25.21
N LEU A 176 17.07 10.57 -23.88
CA LEU A 176 16.92 11.69 -22.95
C LEU A 176 18.20 12.53 -22.91
N ASN A 177 18.10 13.78 -23.38
CA ASN A 177 19.17 14.77 -23.22
C ASN A 177 19.17 15.31 -21.78
N ILE A 178 19.86 14.60 -20.89
CA ILE A 178 20.01 14.94 -19.47
C ILE A 178 20.63 16.32 -19.26
N GLY A 179 21.50 16.78 -20.17
CA GLY A 179 22.16 18.08 -20.08
C GLY A 179 21.19 19.27 -20.06
N ASN A 180 19.98 19.10 -20.62
CA ASN A 180 18.94 20.12 -20.62
C ASN A 180 17.95 20.01 -19.44
N THR A 181 18.18 19.07 -18.52
CA THR A 181 17.34 18.85 -17.33
C THR A 181 17.99 19.43 -16.08
N PHE A 182 17.21 19.57 -15.00
CA PHE A 182 17.73 20.00 -13.70
C PHE A 182 18.80 19.05 -13.11
N VAL A 183 18.86 17.81 -13.57
CA VAL A 183 19.84 16.82 -13.10
C VAL A 183 21.20 17.01 -13.78
N GLY A 184 21.24 17.63 -14.97
CA GLY A 184 22.47 17.86 -15.72
C GLY A 184 23.51 18.71 -14.98
N SER A 185 23.08 19.54 -14.01
CA SER A 185 24.00 20.30 -13.16
C SER A 185 24.71 19.47 -12.09
N TYR A 186 24.29 18.23 -11.83
CA TYR A 186 24.89 17.36 -10.83
C TYR A 186 25.98 16.50 -11.48
N THR A 187 27.19 17.04 -11.55
CA THR A 187 28.34 16.39 -12.21
C THR A 187 29.28 15.67 -11.24
N ASP A 188 29.17 15.92 -9.93
CA ASP A 188 29.97 15.26 -8.91
C ASP A 188 29.38 13.89 -8.55
N THR A 189 30.12 12.82 -8.85
CA THR A 189 29.64 11.44 -8.72
C THR A 189 29.34 11.05 -7.29
N ASP A 190 30.16 11.49 -6.33
CA ASP A 190 29.97 11.13 -4.92
C ASP A 190 28.76 11.84 -4.31
N SER A 191 28.60 13.14 -4.57
CA SER A 191 27.43 13.90 -4.13
C SER A 191 26.14 13.38 -4.78
N LEU A 192 26.19 13.01 -6.06
CA LEU A 192 25.03 12.47 -6.77
C LEU A 192 24.64 11.09 -6.21
N ALA A 193 25.62 10.23 -5.94
CA ALA A 193 25.37 8.93 -5.33
C ALA A 193 24.78 9.05 -3.92
N GLU A 194 25.24 10.01 -3.11
CA GLU A 194 24.66 10.31 -1.80
C GLU A 194 23.21 10.81 -1.91
N HIS A 195 22.91 11.67 -2.89
CA HIS A 195 21.53 12.09 -3.17
C HIS A 195 20.64 10.90 -3.54
N ILE A 196 21.11 10.03 -4.45
CA ILE A 196 20.39 8.82 -4.87
C ILE A 196 20.19 7.86 -3.70
N ALA A 197 21.21 7.64 -2.87
CA ALA A 197 21.12 6.80 -1.67
C ALA A 197 20.05 7.32 -0.69
N SER A 198 19.87 8.64 -0.62
CA SER A 198 18.84 9.24 0.22
C SER A 198 17.42 8.94 -0.24
N PHE A 199 17.18 8.49 -1.47
CA PHE A 199 15.85 8.14 -1.99
C PHE A 199 15.31 6.84 -1.40
N ARG A 200 16.18 5.99 -0.84
CA ARG A 200 15.86 4.65 -0.34
C ARG A 200 14.60 4.56 0.55
N PRO A 201 14.30 5.53 1.45
CA PRO A 201 13.10 5.50 2.28
C PRO A 201 11.78 5.54 1.50
N ILE A 202 11.75 6.20 0.34
CA ILE A 202 10.58 6.40 -0.51
C ILE A 202 10.64 5.59 -1.82
N ALA A 203 11.66 4.74 -1.94
CA ALA A 203 11.89 3.86 -3.08
C ALA A 203 11.17 2.52 -2.91
N ASP A 204 10.63 2.01 -4.01
CA ASP A 204 10.09 0.65 -4.09
C ASP A 204 11.20 -0.43 -4.13
N ALA A 205 10.80 -1.70 -4.19
CA ALA A 205 11.75 -2.81 -4.14
C ALA A 205 12.76 -2.81 -5.30
N LEU A 206 12.34 -2.41 -6.51
CA LEU A 206 13.24 -2.36 -7.64
C LEU A 206 14.12 -1.13 -7.58
N GLU A 207 13.54 0.05 -7.33
CA GLU A 207 14.28 1.29 -7.19
C GLU A 207 15.37 1.17 -6.12
N ARG A 208 15.11 0.46 -5.02
CA ARG A 208 16.14 0.14 -4.01
C ARG A 208 17.29 -0.67 -4.60
N LYS A 209 17.01 -1.68 -5.43
CA LYS A 209 18.06 -2.44 -6.12
C LYS A 209 18.86 -1.53 -7.04
N ILE A 210 18.21 -0.65 -7.77
CA ILE A 210 18.88 0.29 -8.69
C ILE A 210 19.74 1.28 -7.90
N ILE A 211 19.23 1.81 -6.78
CA ILE A 211 20.00 2.64 -5.84
C ILE A 211 21.27 1.89 -5.38
N ASP A 212 21.13 0.62 -5.00
CA ASP A 212 22.26 -0.20 -4.55
C ASP A 212 23.28 -0.46 -5.69
N ASP A 213 22.82 -0.62 -6.92
CA ASP A 213 23.67 -0.82 -8.10
C ASP A 213 24.39 0.47 -8.51
N ARG A 214 23.66 1.60 -8.59
CA ARG A 214 24.22 2.96 -8.80
C ARG A 214 25.22 3.30 -7.69
N TRP A 215 24.97 2.82 -6.48
CA TRP A 215 25.89 3.02 -5.37
C TRP A 215 27.20 2.22 -5.53
N LYS A 216 27.20 1.09 -6.26
CA LYS A 216 28.42 0.29 -6.45
C LYS A 216 29.26 0.79 -7.61
N ASP A 217 28.62 1.09 -8.74
CA ASP A 217 29.35 1.40 -9.97
C ASP A 217 29.69 2.89 -10.14
N ARG A 218 28.93 3.79 -9.49
CA ARG A 218 29.13 5.25 -9.55
C ARG A 218 29.13 5.80 -10.98
N ASP A 219 28.42 5.16 -11.91
CA ASP A 219 28.33 5.64 -13.29
C ASP A 219 27.50 6.93 -13.35
N LEU A 220 28.13 8.04 -13.75
CA LEU A 220 27.52 9.38 -13.74
C LEU A 220 26.26 9.45 -14.61
N ASP A 221 26.32 8.93 -15.82
CA ASP A 221 25.23 9.02 -16.80
C ASP A 221 24.02 8.21 -16.31
N LEU A 222 24.24 6.97 -15.87
CA LEU A 222 23.19 6.12 -15.32
C LEU A 222 22.60 6.70 -14.02
N MET A 223 23.42 7.31 -13.17
CA MET A 223 22.96 8.00 -11.97
C MET A 223 22.06 9.19 -12.31
N GLN A 224 22.47 10.05 -13.25
CA GLN A 224 21.68 11.20 -13.64
C GLN A 224 20.35 10.79 -14.28
N ARG A 225 20.36 9.76 -15.15
CA ARG A 225 19.15 9.20 -15.73
C ARG A 225 18.20 8.65 -14.67
N PHE A 226 18.71 7.82 -13.76
CA PHE A 226 17.91 7.28 -12.66
C PHE A 226 17.31 8.39 -11.81
N PHE A 227 18.11 9.38 -11.43
CA PHE A 227 17.66 10.51 -10.62
C PHE A 227 16.51 11.25 -11.31
N TYR A 228 16.67 11.57 -12.60
CA TYR A 228 15.65 12.28 -13.35
C TYR A 228 14.35 11.46 -13.40
N THR A 229 14.43 10.21 -13.81
CA THR A 229 13.27 9.30 -13.93
C THR A 229 12.56 9.07 -12.59
N PHE A 230 13.32 8.96 -11.50
CA PHE A 230 12.78 8.77 -10.15
C PHE A 230 11.80 9.88 -9.77
N TRP A 231 12.12 11.13 -10.10
CA TRP A 231 11.32 12.30 -9.75
C TRP A 231 10.22 12.61 -10.78
N THR A 232 10.45 12.38 -12.07
CA THR A 232 9.41 12.54 -13.11
C THR A 232 8.26 11.58 -12.93
N ASN A 233 8.53 10.36 -12.48
CA ASN A 233 7.49 9.36 -12.21
C ASN A 233 6.60 9.73 -11.01
N ARG A 234 7.06 10.66 -10.15
CA ARG A 234 6.37 11.06 -8.91
C ARG A 234 5.68 12.41 -8.99
N SER A 235 6.21 13.32 -9.81
CA SER A 235 5.79 14.73 -9.86
C SER A 235 5.82 15.29 -11.28
N ASN A 236 4.86 16.15 -11.59
CA ASN A 236 4.85 16.98 -12.80
C ASN A 236 5.85 18.15 -12.71
N ASP A 237 6.32 18.47 -11.50
CA ASP A 237 7.47 19.36 -11.24
C ASP A 237 8.55 18.55 -10.50
N PRO A 238 9.45 17.87 -11.25
CA PRO A 238 10.44 16.97 -10.66
C PRO A 238 11.50 17.72 -9.83
N GLU A 239 11.94 18.89 -10.29
CA GLU A 239 12.97 19.68 -9.60
C GLU A 239 12.43 20.23 -8.27
N GLY A 240 11.21 20.78 -8.27
CA GLY A 240 10.56 21.27 -7.06
C GLY A 240 10.34 20.15 -6.04
N ALA A 241 9.91 18.97 -6.49
CA ALA A 241 9.72 17.80 -5.64
C ALA A 241 11.04 17.31 -5.01
N TRP A 242 12.11 17.21 -5.82
CA TRP A 242 13.43 16.90 -5.30
C TRP A 242 13.89 17.93 -4.26
N ARG A 243 13.74 19.23 -4.56
CA ARG A 243 14.18 20.30 -3.65
C ARG A 243 13.46 20.24 -2.30
N ALA A 244 12.16 19.98 -2.30
CA ALA A 244 11.37 19.79 -1.09
C ALA A 244 11.82 18.56 -0.31
N TYR A 245 12.02 17.42 -0.98
CA TYR A 245 12.50 16.20 -0.34
C TYR A 245 13.90 16.36 0.24
N ARG A 246 14.82 16.98 -0.50
CA ARG A 246 16.19 17.27 -0.08
C ARG A 246 16.22 18.10 1.21
N ALA A 247 15.29 19.05 1.38
CA ALA A 247 15.18 19.82 2.61
C ALA A 247 14.84 18.94 3.82
N GLU A 248 13.93 17.99 3.67
CA GLU A 248 13.62 17.01 4.72
C GLU A 248 14.79 16.06 4.97
N VAL A 249 15.52 15.61 3.94
CA VAL A 249 16.74 14.79 4.11
C VAL A 249 17.80 15.54 4.92
N ILE A 250 18.02 16.83 4.66
CA ILE A 250 18.96 17.66 5.43
C ILE A 250 18.52 17.75 6.90
N LYS A 251 17.24 17.98 7.15
CA LYS A 251 16.67 18.01 8.51
C LYS A 251 16.86 16.69 9.23
N VAL A 252 16.51 15.59 8.58
CA VAL A 252 16.64 14.22 9.10
C VAL A 252 18.09 13.87 9.39
N ASN A 253 19.03 14.23 8.50
CA ASN A 253 20.46 14.03 8.74
C ASN A 253 20.98 14.77 9.96
N LYS A 254 20.44 15.97 10.24
CA LYS A 254 20.82 16.76 11.41
C LYS A 254 20.26 16.19 12.71
N ILE A 255 19.00 15.74 12.71
CA ILE A 255 18.28 15.34 13.93
C ILE A 255 18.53 13.87 14.27
N TYR A 256 18.52 13.00 13.27
CA TYR A 256 18.56 11.55 13.45
C TYR A 256 19.88 10.91 13.00
N GLY A 257 20.84 11.69 12.49
CA GLY A 257 22.19 11.19 12.22
C GLY A 257 22.85 10.66 13.49
N CYS A 258 23.59 9.57 13.38
CA CYS A 258 24.25 8.97 14.53
C CYS A 258 25.58 8.30 14.12
N ARG A 259 26.62 8.49 14.93
CA ARG A 259 28.02 8.01 14.73
C ARG A 259 28.45 7.87 13.26
N ASN A 260 28.27 6.69 12.66
CA ASN A 260 28.70 6.35 11.29
C ASN A 260 27.56 6.26 10.27
N MET A 261 26.33 6.65 10.63
CA MET A 261 25.14 6.61 9.80
C MET A 261 24.56 8.01 9.64
N ARG A 262 24.28 8.37 8.40
CA ARG A 262 23.47 9.56 8.07
C ARG A 262 22.05 9.35 8.57
N GLY A 263 21.34 10.43 8.89
CA GLY A 263 19.99 10.35 9.42
C GLY A 263 19.04 9.57 8.51
N TYR A 264 19.10 9.75 7.19
CA TYR A 264 18.24 9.01 6.25
C TYR A 264 18.48 7.49 6.25
N GLN A 265 19.62 7.03 6.78
CA GLN A 265 19.97 5.62 6.91
C GLN A 265 19.47 5.02 8.24
N THR A 266 19.17 5.86 9.23
CA THR A 266 18.65 5.40 10.52
C THR A 266 17.17 5.05 10.42
N ASP A 267 16.69 4.16 11.29
CA ASP A 267 15.29 3.75 11.28
C ASP A 267 14.32 4.92 11.54
N ARG A 268 14.68 5.83 12.45
CA ARG A 268 13.90 7.05 12.69
C ARG A 268 13.85 7.95 11.46
N GLY A 269 14.99 8.14 10.79
CA GLY A 269 15.03 8.94 9.56
C GLY A 269 14.31 8.27 8.40
N TYR A 270 14.39 6.94 8.28
CA TYR A 270 13.63 6.17 7.31
C TYR A 270 12.12 6.34 7.50
N VAL A 271 11.61 6.14 8.73
CA VAL A 271 10.18 6.31 9.04
C VAL A 271 9.75 7.76 8.82
N TYR A 272 10.56 8.73 9.25
CA TYR A 272 10.28 10.14 9.04
C TYR A 272 10.21 10.51 7.55
N LEU A 273 11.16 10.06 6.71
CA LEU A 273 11.16 10.39 5.29
C LEU A 273 10.06 9.66 4.52
N LYS A 274 9.67 8.46 4.96
CA LYS A 274 8.63 7.64 4.34
C LYS A 274 7.22 8.12 4.67
N TYR A 275 6.97 8.49 5.94
CA TYR A 275 5.62 8.82 6.43
C TYR A 275 5.45 10.30 6.80
N GLY A 276 6.52 11.09 6.77
CA GLY A 276 6.53 12.47 7.23
C GLY A 276 6.84 12.61 8.74
N PRO A 277 6.77 13.83 9.28
CA PRO A 277 6.93 14.05 10.71
C PRO A 277 5.83 13.37 11.53
N PRO A 278 6.16 12.75 12.67
CA PRO A 278 5.16 12.19 13.58
C PRO A 278 4.28 13.32 14.15
N ASN A 279 3.03 12.99 14.44
CA ASN A 279 2.09 13.91 15.08
C ASN A 279 2.43 14.14 16.55
N THR A 280 2.80 13.06 17.25
CA THR A 280 3.19 13.08 18.66
C THR A 280 4.43 12.22 18.84
N GLN A 281 5.34 12.67 19.70
CA GLN A 281 6.54 11.93 20.11
C GLN A 281 6.60 11.87 21.62
N MET A 282 6.75 10.66 22.17
CA MET A 282 6.90 10.45 23.61
C MET A 282 8.29 9.90 23.90
N ASP A 283 9.19 10.79 24.31
CA ASP A 283 10.56 10.44 24.67
C ASP A 283 10.68 9.95 26.12
N ARG A 284 11.37 8.82 26.29
CA ARG A 284 11.63 8.16 27.58
C ARG A 284 13.08 7.75 27.66
N MET A 285 13.94 8.74 27.90
CA MET A 285 15.41 8.56 27.90
C MET A 285 16.00 8.18 29.28
N GLN A 286 15.22 8.37 30.35
CA GLN A 286 15.72 8.30 31.74
C GLN A 286 14.93 7.30 32.60
N GLU A 287 14.15 6.40 32.00
CA GLU A 287 13.48 5.35 32.76
C GLU A 287 14.50 4.33 33.26
N LEU A 288 14.61 4.18 34.59
CA LEU A 288 15.62 3.33 35.23
C LEU A 288 15.51 1.85 34.85
N ASP A 289 14.28 1.39 34.61
CA ASP A 289 13.97 0.00 34.36
C ASP A 289 13.78 -0.35 32.88
N ALA A 290 14.07 0.58 31.96
CA ALA A 290 13.89 0.39 30.52
C ALA A 290 15.12 0.86 29.73
N TYR A 291 15.32 0.29 28.54
CA TYR A 291 16.17 0.93 27.54
C TYR A 291 15.55 2.27 27.11
N PRO A 292 16.33 3.33 26.87
CA PRO A 292 15.85 4.59 26.31
C PRO A 292 15.03 4.36 25.04
N TYR A 293 13.82 4.91 25.00
CA TYR A 293 12.91 4.72 23.87
C TYR A 293 12.15 5.99 23.52
N THR A 294 11.61 6.01 22.31
CA THR A 294 10.62 6.98 21.86
C THR A 294 9.47 6.26 21.18
N ILE A 295 8.26 6.71 21.47
CA ILE A 295 7.05 6.28 20.76
C ILE A 295 6.63 7.40 19.83
N TRP A 296 6.53 7.09 18.55
CA TRP A 296 6.02 8.00 17.53
C TRP A 296 4.61 7.60 17.15
N HIS A 297 3.73 8.59 17.10
CA HIS A 297 2.35 8.41 16.70
C HIS A 297 2.03 9.21 15.45
N TYR A 298 1.31 8.56 14.54
CA TYR A 298 0.82 9.12 13.29
C TYR A 298 -0.69 8.95 13.22
N TYR A 299 -1.42 10.05 13.10
CA TYR A 299 -2.84 10.01 12.73
C TYR A 299 -3.00 9.37 11.35
N ARG A 300 -2.06 9.63 10.43
CA ARG A 300 -1.93 8.96 9.14
C ARG A 300 -0.48 8.61 8.84
N ALA A 301 -0.19 7.32 8.72
CA ALA A 301 1.06 6.79 8.17
C ALA A 301 0.77 6.20 6.80
N GLY A 302 0.93 7.01 5.75
CA GLY A 302 0.42 6.67 4.41
C GLY A 302 -1.10 6.52 4.44
N ARG A 303 -1.61 5.36 4.04
CA ARG A 303 -3.05 5.03 4.07
C ARG A 303 -3.55 4.47 5.41
N TYR A 304 -2.64 4.14 6.32
CA TYR A 304 -3.01 3.57 7.61
C TYR A 304 -3.29 4.69 8.61
N SER A 305 -4.45 4.61 9.26
CA SER A 305 -4.82 5.57 10.28
C SER A 305 -4.39 5.09 11.67
N ASN A 306 -4.06 6.04 12.54
CA ASN A 306 -3.77 5.84 13.95
C ASN A 306 -2.72 4.74 14.19
N LYS A 307 -1.48 5.00 13.76
CA LYS A 307 -0.37 4.03 13.80
C LYS A 307 0.78 4.51 14.64
N ARG A 308 1.39 3.56 15.35
CA ARG A 308 2.48 3.81 16.28
C ARG A 308 3.74 3.07 15.84
N PHE A 309 4.87 3.71 16.15
CA PHE A 309 6.22 3.15 16.00
C PHE A 309 6.95 3.31 17.32
N ILE A 310 7.74 2.30 17.70
CA ILE A 310 8.57 2.34 18.90
C ILE A 310 10.01 2.20 18.44
N PHE A 311 10.84 3.15 18.84
CA PHE A 311 12.27 3.10 18.64
C PHE A 311 12.97 3.05 19.98
N TYR A 312 14.05 2.28 20.07
CA TYR A 312 14.79 2.13 21.31
C TYR A 312 16.30 2.11 21.06
N GLN A 313 17.07 2.37 22.10
CA GLN A 313 18.52 2.39 22.04
C GLN A 313 19.10 1.20 22.85
N PRO A 314 19.38 0.06 22.21
CA PRO A 314 19.92 -1.11 22.90
C PRO A 314 21.36 -0.89 23.42
N ASP A 315 22.15 -0.05 22.75
CA ASP A 315 23.57 0.12 23.07
C ASP A 315 23.86 1.13 24.19
N LEU A 316 22.88 1.97 24.58
CA LEU A 316 22.97 3.02 25.60
C LEU A 316 24.08 4.08 25.42
N VAL A 317 24.81 4.07 24.30
CA VAL A 317 25.99 4.93 24.09
C VAL A 317 25.88 5.80 22.84
N THR A 318 25.29 5.33 21.75
CA THR A 318 25.45 5.99 20.43
C THR A 318 24.35 6.99 20.06
N ASN A 319 23.26 7.06 20.85
CA ASN A 319 22.00 7.74 20.50
C ASN A 319 21.38 7.25 19.18
N CYS A 320 21.87 6.14 18.61
CA CYS A 320 21.26 5.46 17.47
C CYS A 320 20.08 4.64 17.98
N MET A 321 18.86 5.13 17.73
CA MET A 321 17.66 4.35 18.01
C MET A 321 17.29 3.49 16.81
N VAL A 322 16.96 2.24 17.08
CA VAL A 322 16.51 1.26 16.10
C VAL A 322 15.02 1.02 16.27
N LEU A 323 14.33 0.67 15.18
CA LEU A 323 12.91 0.33 15.20
C LEU A 323 12.74 -0.97 15.97
N LEU A 324 11.93 -0.92 17.03
CA LEU A 324 11.57 -2.08 17.84
C LEU A 324 10.24 -2.68 17.41
N HIS A 325 9.27 -1.81 17.10
CA HIS A 325 7.90 -2.21 16.76
C HIS A 325 7.23 -1.17 15.86
N SER A 326 6.40 -1.64 14.94
CA SER A 326 5.48 -0.85 14.12
C SER A 326 4.13 -1.54 14.00
N GLU A 327 3.07 -0.73 14.00
CA GLU A 327 1.71 -1.16 13.70
C GLU A 327 1.34 -1.06 12.21
N VAL A 328 2.26 -0.54 11.39
CA VAL A 328 2.07 -0.41 9.94
C VAL A 328 2.39 -1.75 9.27
N PRO A 329 1.45 -2.34 8.52
CA PRO A 329 1.72 -3.58 7.77
C PRO A 329 2.91 -3.42 6.81
N GLY A 330 3.78 -4.42 6.77
CA GLY A 330 5.01 -4.42 5.97
C GLY A 330 6.23 -3.83 6.68
N GLU A 331 6.05 -3.17 7.83
CA GLU A 331 7.14 -2.76 8.72
C GLU A 331 7.40 -3.81 9.82
N LEU A 332 8.48 -3.65 10.58
CA LEU A 332 8.85 -4.57 11.66
C LEU A 332 7.75 -4.67 12.72
N LYS A 333 7.11 -5.83 12.83
CA LYS A 333 6.11 -6.10 13.87
C LYS A 333 6.67 -7.02 14.94
N ASN A 334 6.84 -6.48 16.15
CA ASN A 334 7.32 -7.23 17.30
C ASN A 334 6.32 -7.16 18.46
N PRO A 335 5.48 -8.17 18.69
CA PRO A 335 4.53 -8.18 19.81
C PRO A 335 5.19 -8.16 21.19
N ARG A 336 6.47 -8.55 21.29
CA ARG A 336 7.23 -8.62 22.55
C ARG A 336 8.08 -7.37 22.81
N TRP A 337 7.76 -6.26 22.16
CA TRP A 337 8.53 -5.02 22.28
C TRP A 337 8.68 -4.55 23.73
N ASN A 338 7.61 -4.64 24.52
CA ASN A 338 7.63 -4.19 25.92
C ASN A 338 8.61 -5.06 26.76
N GLN A 339 8.63 -6.37 26.53
CA GLN A 339 9.59 -7.28 27.19
C GLN A 339 11.03 -6.91 26.86
N ILE A 340 11.32 -6.58 25.59
CA ILE A 340 12.68 -6.19 25.16
C ILE A 340 13.10 -4.86 25.78
N LEU A 341 12.19 -3.88 25.90
CA LEU A 341 12.50 -2.63 26.59
C LEU A 341 12.94 -2.85 28.03
N HIS A 342 12.36 -3.82 28.73
CA HIS A 342 12.63 -4.09 30.14
C HIS A 342 13.56 -5.28 30.40
N GLU A 343 14.22 -5.80 29.38
CA GLU A 343 15.01 -7.05 29.45
C GLU A 343 16.15 -7.01 30.48
N ARG A 344 16.67 -5.82 30.83
CA ARG A 344 17.74 -5.69 31.85
C ARG A 344 17.28 -6.08 33.25
N ASN A 345 16.00 -5.87 33.56
CA ASN A 345 15.46 -5.97 34.92
C ASN A 345 14.38 -7.06 35.06
N VAL A 346 13.97 -7.69 33.96
CA VAL A 346 12.94 -8.74 33.94
C VAL A 346 13.56 -10.02 33.40
N ALA A 347 13.63 -11.06 34.24
CA ALA A 347 14.13 -12.37 33.81
C ALA A 347 13.23 -12.92 32.70
N HIS A 348 13.83 -13.38 31.59
CA HIS A 348 13.13 -14.13 30.55
C HIS A 348 12.43 -15.35 31.18
N PRO A 349 11.10 -15.38 31.32
CA PRO A 349 10.47 -16.57 31.82
C PRO A 349 10.44 -17.60 30.67
N ASN A 350 10.71 -18.86 31.00
CA ASN A 350 10.61 -19.99 30.07
C ASN A 350 9.17 -20.26 29.57
N VAL A 351 8.20 -19.45 29.98
CA VAL A 351 6.78 -19.52 29.61
C VAL A 351 6.30 -18.10 29.32
N ASP A 352 5.68 -17.93 28.15
CA ASP A 352 5.24 -16.67 27.52
C ASP A 352 4.57 -15.71 28.54
N PRO A 353 5.27 -14.67 29.04
CA PRO A 353 4.62 -13.71 29.92
C PRO A 353 3.85 -12.73 29.04
N ALA A 354 2.51 -12.78 29.08
CA ALA A 354 1.67 -11.90 28.29
C ALA A 354 1.93 -10.39 28.56
N GLN A 355 2.57 -10.03 29.69
CA GLN A 355 2.87 -8.65 30.07
C GLN A 355 4.15 -8.53 30.91
N VAL A 356 4.80 -7.36 30.81
CA VAL A 356 5.89 -6.96 31.70
C VAL A 356 5.26 -6.55 33.03
N GLY A 357 5.30 -7.44 34.03
CA GLY A 357 4.65 -7.25 35.35
C GLY A 357 5.26 -6.16 36.24
N THR A 358 5.85 -5.11 35.66
CA THR A 358 6.47 -3.97 36.36
C THR A 358 5.66 -2.70 36.16
N GLN A 359 5.79 -1.73 37.08
CA GLN A 359 5.13 -0.42 36.93
C GLN A 359 5.63 0.37 35.72
N SER A 360 6.88 0.16 35.31
CA SER A 360 7.47 0.77 34.12
C SER A 360 6.93 0.13 32.83
N GLY A 361 6.76 -1.20 32.81
CA GLY A 361 6.13 -1.92 31.71
C GLY A 361 4.68 -1.51 31.48
N GLY A 362 3.88 -1.39 32.54
CA GLY A 362 2.50 -0.90 32.44
C GLY A 362 2.42 0.56 31.97
N ARG A 363 3.38 1.42 32.33
CA ARG A 363 3.47 2.79 31.83
C ARG A 363 3.87 2.85 30.36
N ALA A 364 4.78 1.98 29.92
CA ALA A 364 5.14 1.88 28.50
C ALA A 364 3.93 1.48 27.65
N ASP A 365 3.12 0.53 28.10
CA ASP A 365 1.85 0.17 27.46
C ASP A 365 0.86 1.35 27.46
N GLU A 366 0.73 2.09 28.57
CA GLU A 366 -0.12 3.29 28.63
C GLU A 366 0.32 4.36 27.64
N PHE A 367 1.63 4.65 27.53
CA PHE A 367 2.18 5.60 26.56
C PHE A 367 1.99 5.13 25.13
N PHE A 368 2.07 3.82 24.90
CA PHE A 368 1.77 3.25 23.61
C PHE A 368 0.28 3.43 23.29
N ASP A 369 -0.64 3.10 24.19
CA ASP A 369 -2.10 3.15 23.98
C ASP A 369 -2.69 4.56 23.95
N MET A 370 -2.10 5.47 24.71
CA MET A 370 -2.52 6.86 24.79
C MET A 370 -1.34 7.80 24.60
N PRO A 371 -0.81 7.90 23.37
CA PRO A 371 0.24 8.85 23.09
C PRO A 371 -0.30 10.27 23.22
N ARG A 372 0.30 11.07 24.12
CA ARG A 372 -0.12 12.45 24.45
C ARG A 372 0.87 13.49 23.99
#